data_AF-A0A9E5ZME9-F1
#
_entry.id   AF-A0A9E5ZME9-F1
#
_cell.length_a   1.000
_cell.length_b   1.000
_cell.length_c   1.000
_cell.angle_alpha   90.00
_cell.angle_beta   90.00
_cell.angle_gamma   90.00
#
_symmetry.space_group_name_H-M   'P 1'
#
loop_
_entity.id
_entity.type
_entity.pdbx_description
1 polymer ?
#
loop_
_entity_poly.entity_id
_entity_poly.type
_entity_poly.pdbx_seq_one_letter_code
_entity_poly.pdbx_strand_id
1 'polypeptide(L)'
;MTKQNVIEFIQHDRSFTGAKNLYNKLPGKSLSAQNSFNRIGDTPDNLRTIIYEICKLVDINDRQFTIYMSKPLVIKVIALDTKKEDQEPEFNKVKALLEYSPETFDYKQLVALVKQLGLETKNQKEVNLRPAVDNAKADVIAKQIAAIPTEVKPAIKLRVQFPFLREADCPDALKILVADLITSYDTYADKHEELFKQITQEQLSEIAATVVENYISNKLAFAELEYYKTQKIVLGEHPIFEELKWQSGIQKLNAADLSVLVTGLTNKLNRNKAKLKKATEDEDIQRSKDLVDEQNAKLKFAKQLLAKK
;
A
#
# COMPACT_ATOMS: atom_id res chain seq x y z
N MET A 1 -10.37 -8.68 -35.57
CA MET A 1 -11.30 -8.87 -34.44
C MET A 1 -12.64 -9.32 -35.00
N THR A 2 -13.25 -10.35 -34.41
CA THR A 2 -14.52 -10.93 -34.89
C THR A 2 -15.70 -10.43 -34.06
N LYS A 3 -16.92 -10.60 -34.59
CA LYS A 3 -18.20 -10.34 -33.91
C LYS A 3 -18.29 -10.97 -32.52
N GLN A 4 -17.68 -12.14 -32.35
CA GLN A 4 -17.63 -12.84 -31.08
C GLN A 4 -16.89 -12.05 -29.99
N ASN A 5 -15.78 -11.39 -30.32
CA ASN A 5 -15.00 -10.62 -29.35
C ASN A 5 -15.76 -9.41 -28.80
N VAL A 6 -16.59 -8.78 -29.65
CA VAL A 6 -17.44 -7.66 -29.24
C VAL A 6 -18.56 -8.14 -28.33
N ILE A 7 -19.18 -9.27 -28.66
CA ILE A 7 -20.23 -9.87 -27.83
C ILE A 7 -19.66 -10.27 -26.46
N GLU A 8 -18.48 -10.89 -26.43
CA GLU A 8 -17.80 -11.24 -25.18
C GLU A 8 -17.49 -10.00 -24.33
N PHE A 9 -17.01 -8.91 -24.95
CA PHE A 9 -16.80 -7.66 -24.24
C PHE A 9 -18.11 -7.16 -23.62
N ILE A 10 -19.19 -7.03 -24.39
CA ILE A 10 -20.48 -6.52 -23.87
C ILE A 10 -21.06 -7.40 -22.74
N GLN A 11 -20.75 -8.70 -22.75
CA GLN A 11 -21.18 -9.64 -21.72
C GLN A 11 -20.32 -9.60 -20.45
N HIS A 12 -19.02 -9.30 -20.55
CA HIS A 12 -18.06 -9.43 -19.45
C HIS A 12 -17.49 -8.10 -18.92
N ASP A 13 -17.30 -7.11 -19.79
CA ASP A 13 -16.70 -5.82 -19.46
C ASP A 13 -17.45 -4.69 -20.18
N ARG A 14 -18.13 -3.83 -19.41
CA ARG A 14 -18.76 -2.59 -19.88
C ARG A 14 -18.03 -1.36 -19.35
N SER A 15 -16.72 -1.42 -19.23
CA SER A 15 -15.91 -0.26 -18.87
C SER A 15 -15.74 0.71 -20.04
N PHE A 16 -15.69 2.00 -19.73
CA PHE A 16 -15.47 3.07 -20.71
C PHE A 16 -14.08 2.96 -21.37
N THR A 17 -13.05 2.69 -20.56
CA THR A 17 -11.69 2.47 -21.03
C THR A 17 -11.58 1.22 -21.91
N GLY A 18 -12.23 0.12 -21.52
CA GLY A 18 -12.29 -1.10 -22.31
C GLY A 18 -12.95 -0.87 -23.67
N ALA A 19 -14.05 -0.11 -23.70
CA ALA A 19 -14.79 0.18 -24.93
C ALA A 19 -13.95 1.02 -25.91
N LYS A 20 -13.23 2.04 -25.42
CA LYS A 20 -12.28 2.83 -26.24
C LYS A 20 -11.19 1.95 -26.84
N ASN A 21 -10.60 1.07 -26.04
CA ASN A 21 -9.57 0.15 -26.48
C ASN A 21 -10.08 -0.84 -27.52
N LEU A 22 -11.30 -1.34 -27.35
CA LEU A 22 -11.95 -2.25 -28.30
C LEU A 22 -12.23 -1.54 -29.64
N TYR A 23 -12.78 -0.32 -29.60
CA TYR A 23 -13.03 0.49 -30.79
C TYR A 23 -11.76 0.73 -31.61
N ASN A 24 -10.64 1.03 -30.95
CA ASN A 24 -9.36 1.27 -31.61
C ASN A 24 -8.79 0.04 -32.35
N LYS A 25 -9.19 -1.17 -31.94
CA LYS A 25 -8.73 -2.45 -32.51
C LYS A 25 -9.60 -2.97 -33.66
N LEU A 26 -10.77 -2.38 -33.91
CA LEU A 26 -11.67 -2.82 -34.97
C LEU A 26 -11.27 -2.28 -36.35
N PRO A 27 -11.33 -3.11 -37.41
CA PRO A 27 -11.19 -2.64 -38.79
C PRO A 27 -12.41 -1.80 -39.19
N GLY A 28 -12.22 -0.70 -39.92
CA GLY A 28 -13.32 0.20 -40.34
C GLY A 28 -13.65 1.34 -39.36
N LYS A 29 -12.82 1.59 -38.36
CA LYS A 29 -13.02 2.68 -37.38
C LYS A 29 -13.01 4.07 -38.04
N SER A 30 -13.95 4.91 -37.62
CA SER A 30 -13.95 6.34 -37.96
C SER A 30 -13.01 7.12 -37.04
N LEU A 31 -12.06 7.84 -37.65
CA LEU A 31 -11.12 8.75 -36.96
C LEU A 31 -11.85 9.88 -36.22
N SER A 32 -12.97 10.36 -36.79
CA SER A 32 -13.78 11.41 -36.17
C SER A 32 -14.44 10.94 -34.87
N ALA A 33 -15.04 9.73 -34.89
CA ALA A 33 -15.64 9.14 -33.70
C ALA A 33 -14.58 8.82 -32.62
N GLN A 34 -13.40 8.34 -33.01
CA GLN A 34 -12.27 8.12 -32.09
C GLN A 34 -11.89 9.42 -31.36
N ASN A 35 -11.72 10.52 -32.10
CA ASN A 35 -11.39 11.83 -31.55
C ASN A 35 -12.52 12.40 -30.67
N SER A 36 -13.77 12.09 -30.99
CA SER A 36 -14.92 12.43 -30.14
C SER A 36 -14.84 11.68 -28.80
N PHE A 37 -14.67 10.36 -28.84
CA PHE A 37 -14.59 9.54 -27.63
C PHE A 37 -13.43 9.93 -26.72
N ASN A 38 -12.29 10.34 -27.28
CA ASN A 38 -11.15 10.81 -26.50
C ASN A 38 -11.40 12.12 -25.75
N ARG A 39 -12.30 12.98 -26.25
CA ARG A 39 -12.67 14.25 -25.61
C ARG A 39 -13.82 14.11 -24.61
N ILE A 40 -14.63 13.07 -24.78
CA ILE A 40 -15.80 12.82 -23.96
C ILE A 40 -15.40 12.12 -22.65
N GLY A 41 -16.03 12.52 -21.54
CA GLY A 41 -15.82 11.95 -20.20
C GLY A 41 -16.61 10.67 -19.93
N ASP A 42 -16.25 9.97 -18.85
CA ASP A 42 -16.89 8.71 -18.44
C ASP A 42 -18.28 8.98 -17.84
N THR A 43 -19.32 8.78 -18.66
CA THR A 43 -20.72 8.80 -18.24
C THR A 43 -21.47 7.62 -18.85
N PRO A 44 -22.58 7.16 -18.24
CA PRO A 44 -23.35 6.03 -18.73
C PRO A 44 -23.87 6.19 -20.18
N ASP A 45 -24.28 7.42 -20.55
CA ASP A 45 -24.78 7.72 -21.89
C ASP A 45 -23.67 7.70 -22.95
N ASN A 46 -22.49 8.20 -22.58
CA ASN A 46 -21.32 8.21 -23.44
C ASN A 46 -20.79 6.78 -23.67
N LEU A 47 -20.78 5.95 -22.62
CA LEU A 47 -20.46 4.53 -22.71
C LEU A 47 -21.41 3.81 -23.68
N ARG A 48 -22.73 4.05 -23.56
CA ARG A 48 -23.74 3.47 -24.44
C ARG A 48 -23.51 3.87 -25.90
N THR A 49 -23.14 5.13 -26.15
CA THR A 49 -22.83 5.66 -27.48
C THR A 49 -21.61 4.97 -28.10
N ILE A 50 -20.53 4.77 -27.34
CA ILE A 50 -19.33 4.07 -27.81
C ILE A 50 -19.67 2.62 -28.17
N ILE A 51 -20.40 1.92 -27.30
CA ILE A 51 -20.72 0.50 -27.53
C ILE A 51 -21.70 0.36 -28.71
N TYR A 52 -22.59 1.33 -28.92
CA TYR A 52 -23.46 1.37 -30.09
C TYR A 52 -22.66 1.45 -31.40
N GLU A 53 -21.69 2.37 -31.47
CA GLU A 53 -20.82 2.50 -32.66
C GLU A 53 -19.97 1.23 -32.88
N ILE A 54 -19.46 0.61 -31.81
CA ILE A 54 -18.77 -0.69 -31.87
C ILE A 54 -19.68 -1.78 -32.45
N CYS A 55 -20.94 -1.83 -32.03
CA CYS A 55 -21.93 -2.80 -32.53
C CYS A 55 -22.24 -2.60 -34.01
N LYS A 56 -22.39 -1.34 -34.43
CA LYS A 56 -22.62 -0.95 -35.81
C LYS A 56 -21.47 -1.36 -36.73
N LEU A 57 -20.22 -1.21 -36.27
CA LEU A 57 -19.03 -1.63 -37.02
C LEU A 57 -18.94 -3.14 -37.25
N VAL A 58 -19.66 -3.95 -36.47
CA VAL A 58 -19.60 -5.42 -36.53
C VAL A 58 -20.96 -6.05 -36.90
N ASP A 59 -21.82 -5.25 -37.53
CA ASP A 59 -23.14 -5.66 -38.03
C ASP A 59 -24.01 -6.33 -36.97
N ILE A 60 -24.01 -5.78 -35.74
CA ILE A 60 -24.95 -6.16 -34.69
C ILE A 60 -26.17 -5.24 -34.80
N ASN A 61 -27.35 -5.83 -35.00
CA ASN A 61 -28.59 -5.09 -35.19
C ASN A 61 -29.03 -4.38 -33.89
N ASP A 62 -29.75 -3.26 -33.99
CA ASP A 62 -30.23 -2.45 -32.85
C ASP A 62 -31.03 -3.27 -31.83
N ARG A 63 -31.80 -4.25 -32.32
CA ARG A 63 -32.53 -5.20 -31.48
C ARG A 63 -31.58 -6.06 -30.64
N GLN A 64 -30.48 -6.54 -31.23
CA GLN A 64 -29.48 -7.34 -30.52
C GLN A 64 -28.71 -6.50 -29.51
N PHE A 65 -28.34 -5.26 -29.86
CA PHE A 65 -27.72 -4.31 -28.94
C PHE A 65 -28.57 -4.10 -27.68
N THR A 66 -29.86 -3.86 -27.86
CA THR A 66 -30.81 -3.66 -26.74
C THR A 66 -30.86 -4.90 -25.83
N ILE A 67 -30.93 -6.10 -26.43
CA ILE A 67 -30.94 -7.37 -25.70
C ILE A 67 -29.62 -7.61 -24.95
N TYR A 68 -28.47 -7.28 -25.54
CA TYR A 68 -27.19 -7.46 -24.88
C TYR A 68 -27.02 -6.47 -23.72
N MET A 69 -27.44 -5.22 -23.88
CA MET A 69 -27.38 -4.21 -22.82
C MET A 69 -28.34 -4.50 -21.66
N SER A 70 -29.50 -5.09 -21.91
CA SER A 70 -30.46 -5.43 -20.86
C SER A 70 -30.04 -6.65 -20.03
N LYS A 71 -29.13 -7.50 -20.55
CA LYS A 71 -28.62 -8.66 -19.79
C LYS A 71 -27.64 -8.19 -18.70
N PRO A 72 -27.68 -8.78 -17.49
CA PRO A 72 -26.69 -8.52 -16.46
C PRO A 72 -25.30 -8.96 -16.93
N LEU A 73 -24.25 -8.29 -16.45
CA LEU A 73 -22.87 -8.67 -16.72
C LEU A 73 -22.58 -10.07 -16.18
N VAL A 74 -22.06 -10.95 -17.03
CA VAL A 74 -21.51 -12.23 -16.59
C VAL A 74 -20.11 -11.92 -16.11
N ILE A 75 -19.90 -11.92 -14.80
CA ILE A 75 -18.56 -11.77 -14.22
C ILE A 75 -17.72 -12.93 -14.77
N LYS A 76 -16.80 -12.66 -15.70
CA LYS A 76 -15.65 -13.52 -15.91
C LYS A 76 -14.91 -13.42 -14.59
N VAL A 77 -15.12 -14.39 -13.69
CA VAL A 77 -14.20 -14.63 -12.60
C VAL A 77 -12.88 -14.86 -13.32
N ILE A 78 -12.05 -13.81 -13.40
CA ILE A 78 -10.67 -13.95 -13.78
C ILE A 78 -10.11 -14.79 -12.64
N ALA A 79 -10.18 -16.11 -12.79
CA ALA A 79 -9.16 -16.93 -12.22
C ALA A 79 -7.87 -16.30 -12.72
N LEU A 80 -7.13 -15.67 -11.80
CA LEU A 80 -5.67 -15.58 -11.92
C LEU A 80 -5.23 -16.85 -12.62
N ASP A 81 -4.46 -16.72 -13.71
CA ASP A 81 -3.91 -17.80 -14.51
C ASP A 81 -3.17 -18.81 -13.62
N THR A 82 -3.96 -19.65 -12.96
CA THR A 82 -3.62 -20.99 -12.60
C THR A 82 -3.94 -21.72 -13.87
N LYS A 83 -2.91 -21.85 -14.72
CA LYS A 83 -2.79 -23.04 -15.54
C LYS A 83 -3.21 -24.19 -14.64
N LYS A 84 -4.39 -24.77 -14.90
CA LYS A 84 -4.74 -26.11 -14.41
C LYS A 84 -3.89 -27.09 -15.20
N GLU A 85 -2.58 -27.00 -15.02
CA GLU A 85 -1.65 -28.08 -15.26
C GLU A 85 -1.65 -28.86 -13.95
N ASP A 86 -2.46 -29.92 -13.86
CA ASP A 86 -2.21 -31.17 -13.11
C ASP A 86 -1.42 -31.13 -11.76
N GLN A 87 -1.55 -30.09 -10.92
CA GLN A 87 -0.82 -29.92 -9.65
C GLN A 87 -1.62 -30.31 -8.38
N GLU A 88 -2.75 -30.99 -8.51
CA GLU A 88 -3.47 -31.57 -7.37
C GLU A 88 -2.60 -32.49 -6.47
N PRO A 89 -1.61 -33.25 -6.98
CA PRO A 89 -0.71 -34.02 -6.10
C PRO A 89 0.32 -33.17 -5.37
N GLU A 90 0.80 -32.05 -5.92
CA GLU A 90 1.80 -31.19 -5.26
C GLU A 90 1.18 -30.31 -4.17
N PHE A 91 0.00 -29.75 -4.43
CA PHE A 91 -0.73 -28.95 -3.44
C PHE A 91 -1.06 -29.76 -2.18
N ASN A 92 -1.51 -31.01 -2.36
CA ASN A 92 -1.81 -31.91 -1.24
C ASN A 92 -0.56 -32.30 -0.44
N LYS A 93 0.60 -32.46 -1.10
CA LYS A 93 1.90 -32.72 -0.43
C LYS A 93 2.35 -31.53 0.40
N VAL A 94 2.26 -30.32 -0.16
CA VAL A 94 2.62 -29.07 0.53
C VAL A 94 1.71 -28.84 1.75
N LYS A 95 0.40 -29.04 1.60
CA LYS A 95 -0.56 -28.91 2.71
C LYS A 95 -0.25 -29.87 3.86
N ALA A 96 0.01 -31.14 3.53
CA ALA A 96 0.37 -32.15 4.53
C ALA A 96 1.69 -31.84 5.28
N LEU A 97 2.66 -31.20 4.60
CA LEU A 97 3.91 -30.71 5.23
C LEU A 97 3.70 -29.50 6.15
N LEU A 98 2.79 -28.59 5.79
CA LEU A 98 2.48 -27.42 6.62
C LEU A 98 1.74 -27.81 7.92
N GLU A 99 0.84 -28.79 7.85
CA GLU A 99 0.08 -29.32 8.99
C GLU A 99 0.94 -30.18 9.94
N TYR A 100 2.11 -30.66 9.51
CA TYR A 100 3.03 -31.41 10.35
C TYR A 100 3.62 -30.55 11.48
N SER A 101 3.48 -31.03 12.72
CA SER A 101 4.10 -30.45 13.92
C SER A 101 4.83 -31.54 14.72
N PRO A 102 6.12 -31.34 15.07
CA PRO A 102 6.96 -32.37 15.68
C PRO A 102 6.51 -32.79 17.09
N GLU A 103 5.69 -31.98 17.77
CA GLU A 103 5.23 -32.23 19.14
C GLU A 103 3.93 -33.06 19.23
N THR A 104 3.17 -33.14 18.13
CA THR A 104 1.80 -33.73 18.14
C THR A 104 1.64 -34.93 17.20
N PHE A 105 2.59 -35.16 16.29
CA PHE A 105 2.52 -36.26 15.33
C PHE A 105 2.99 -37.59 15.92
N ASP A 106 2.12 -38.60 15.85
CA ASP A 106 2.44 -39.99 16.21
C ASP A 106 3.33 -40.65 15.15
N TYR A 107 4.14 -41.63 15.55
CA TYR A 107 5.07 -42.36 14.69
C TYR A 107 4.37 -42.95 13.45
N LYS A 108 3.15 -43.47 13.60
CA LYS A 108 2.35 -44.01 12.48
C LYS A 108 1.97 -42.94 11.46
N GLN A 109 1.62 -41.74 11.91
CA GLN A 109 1.27 -40.61 11.06
C GLN A 109 2.52 -40.09 10.33
N LEU A 110 3.68 -40.13 10.99
CA LEU A 110 4.96 -39.71 10.43
C LEU A 110 5.43 -40.66 9.31
N VAL A 111 5.28 -41.97 9.50
CA VAL A 111 5.54 -42.97 8.44
C VAL A 111 4.58 -42.82 7.26
N ALA A 112 3.29 -42.55 7.52
CA ALA A 112 2.29 -42.28 6.48
C ALA A 112 2.63 -41.01 5.68
N LEU A 113 3.07 -39.95 6.35
CA LEU A 113 3.48 -38.69 5.73
C LEU A 113 4.73 -38.88 4.84
N VAL A 114 5.75 -39.60 5.32
CA VAL A 114 6.95 -39.92 4.52
C VAL A 114 6.59 -40.73 3.27
N LYS A 115 5.65 -41.68 3.38
CA LYS A 115 5.16 -42.49 2.26
C LYS A 115 4.33 -41.66 1.26
N GLN A 116 3.53 -40.72 1.74
CA GLN A 116 2.72 -39.81 0.93
C GLN A 116 3.58 -38.78 0.18
N LEU A 117 4.68 -38.33 0.80
CA LEU A 117 5.62 -37.39 0.21
C LEU A 117 6.66 -38.05 -0.71
N GLY A 118 6.87 -39.37 -0.57
CA GLY A 118 7.84 -40.12 -1.37
C GLY A 118 9.29 -39.81 -0.99
N LEU A 119 9.57 -39.52 0.29
CA LEU A 119 10.92 -39.17 0.75
C LEU A 119 11.78 -40.43 0.95
N GLU A 120 12.96 -40.46 0.33
CA GLU A 120 13.93 -41.53 0.53
C GLU A 120 14.65 -41.35 1.87
N THR A 121 14.42 -42.27 2.81
CA THR A 121 15.09 -42.26 4.12
C THR A 121 16.00 -43.48 4.25
N LYS A 122 17.15 -43.31 4.92
CA LYS A 122 18.13 -44.40 5.10
C LYS A 122 17.58 -45.61 5.86
N ASN A 123 16.61 -45.39 6.75
CA ASN A 123 15.93 -46.41 7.55
C ASN A 123 14.60 -45.87 8.10
N GLN A 124 13.60 -46.74 8.26
CA GLN A 124 12.26 -46.37 8.79
C GLN A 124 12.24 -46.09 10.31
N LYS A 125 13.37 -45.81 10.94
CA LYS A 125 13.41 -45.44 12.37
C LYS A 125 13.06 -43.97 12.54
N GLU A 126 12.32 -43.64 13.60
CA GLU A 126 11.83 -42.28 13.93
C GLU A 126 12.94 -41.21 13.88
N VAL A 127 14.14 -41.58 14.34
CA VAL A 127 15.36 -40.75 14.36
C VAL A 127 15.78 -40.27 12.95
N ASN A 128 15.45 -41.02 11.89
CA ASN A 128 15.77 -40.65 10.50
C ASN A 128 14.57 -40.06 9.75
N LEU A 129 13.34 -40.40 10.16
CA LEU A 129 12.12 -39.93 9.49
C LEU A 129 11.79 -38.47 9.88
N ARG A 130 11.90 -38.10 11.16
CA ARG A 130 11.70 -36.71 11.63
C ARG A 130 12.58 -35.69 10.88
N PRO A 131 13.92 -35.83 10.88
CA PRO A 131 14.77 -34.86 10.19
C PRO A 131 14.53 -34.83 8.67
N ALA A 132 14.13 -35.95 8.06
CA ALA A 132 13.79 -35.95 6.63
C ALA A 132 12.53 -35.13 6.32
N VAL A 133 11.50 -35.19 7.18
CA VAL A 133 10.27 -34.38 7.04
C VAL A 133 10.54 -32.91 7.39
N ASP A 134 11.35 -32.63 8.41
CA ASP A 134 11.73 -31.27 8.80
C ASP A 134 12.53 -30.57 7.69
N ASN A 135 13.48 -31.27 7.08
CA ASN A 135 14.23 -30.76 5.93
C ASN A 135 13.32 -30.53 4.72
N ALA A 136 12.41 -31.47 4.41
CA ALA A 136 11.45 -31.30 3.33
C ALA A 136 10.49 -30.11 3.56
N LYS A 137 10.08 -29.87 4.81
CA LYS A 137 9.28 -28.70 5.21
C LYS A 137 10.08 -27.41 5.03
N ALA A 138 11.32 -27.38 5.47
CA ALA A 138 12.21 -26.24 5.32
C ALA A 138 12.44 -25.89 3.83
N ASP A 139 12.64 -26.90 2.98
CA ASP A 139 12.81 -26.71 1.54
C ASP A 139 11.56 -26.14 0.85
N VAL A 140 10.37 -26.61 1.25
CA VAL A 140 9.09 -26.08 0.74
C VAL A 140 8.87 -24.65 1.18
N ILE A 141 9.15 -24.34 2.45
CA ILE A 141 9.06 -22.96 2.99
C ILE A 141 10.05 -22.04 2.25
N ALA A 142 11.29 -22.49 2.03
CA ALA A 142 12.30 -21.72 1.31
C ALA A 142 11.88 -21.43 -0.14
N LYS A 143 11.33 -22.43 -0.84
CA LYS A 143 10.79 -22.27 -2.20
C LYS A 143 9.60 -21.32 -2.24
N GLN A 144 8.69 -21.38 -1.27
CA GLN A 144 7.56 -20.46 -1.16
C GLN A 144 8.00 -19.03 -0.86
N ILE A 145 8.95 -18.83 0.05
CA ILE A 145 9.55 -17.52 0.34
C ILE A 145 10.27 -16.95 -0.89
N ALA A 146 10.93 -17.80 -1.68
CA ALA A 146 11.58 -17.40 -2.92
C ALA A 146 10.56 -16.95 -3.98
N ALA A 147 9.43 -17.67 -4.10
CA ALA A 147 8.37 -17.42 -5.08
C ALA A 147 7.45 -16.23 -4.78
N ILE A 148 7.45 -15.71 -3.54
CA ILE A 148 6.75 -14.46 -3.21
C ILE A 148 7.45 -13.30 -3.96
N PRO A 149 6.72 -12.42 -4.65
CA PRO A 149 7.29 -11.23 -5.30
C PRO A 149 8.11 -10.39 -4.30
N THR A 150 9.26 -9.89 -4.73
CA THR A 150 10.22 -9.16 -3.89
C THR A 150 9.62 -7.95 -3.18
N GLU A 151 8.60 -7.33 -3.78
CA GLU A 151 7.83 -6.19 -3.24
C GLU A 151 7.01 -6.53 -1.98
N VAL A 152 6.59 -7.80 -1.82
CA VAL A 152 5.77 -8.23 -0.67
C VAL A 152 6.65 -8.69 0.52
N LYS A 153 7.92 -9.03 0.26
CA LYS A 153 8.89 -9.44 1.30
C LYS A 153 9.14 -8.37 2.38
N PRO A 154 9.35 -7.06 2.06
CA PRO A 154 9.54 -6.05 3.10
C PRO A 154 8.28 -5.83 3.96
N ALA A 155 7.09 -5.83 3.34
CA ALA A 155 5.82 -5.66 4.04
C ALA A 155 5.52 -6.82 5.02
N ILE A 156 5.85 -8.06 4.66
CA ILE A 156 5.72 -9.22 5.56
C ILE A 156 6.75 -9.14 6.69
N LYS A 157 8.00 -8.74 6.42
CA LYS A 157 9.05 -8.62 7.43
C LYS A 157 8.68 -7.65 8.55
N LEU A 158 8.17 -6.46 8.24
CA LEU A 158 7.75 -5.48 9.26
C LEU A 158 6.65 -6.03 10.18
N ARG A 159 5.62 -6.67 9.60
CA ARG A 159 4.52 -7.27 10.38
C ARG A 159 4.91 -8.53 11.15
N VAL A 160 6.05 -9.15 10.82
CA VAL A 160 6.64 -10.27 11.58
C VAL A 160 7.55 -9.73 12.69
N GLN A 161 8.34 -8.70 12.39
CA GLN A 161 9.25 -8.04 13.33
C GLN A 161 8.50 -7.28 14.43
N PHE A 162 7.35 -6.70 14.08
CA PHE A 162 6.44 -5.99 14.96
C PHE A 162 5.04 -6.66 14.95
N PRO A 163 4.83 -7.75 15.71
CA PRO A 163 3.57 -8.48 15.74
C PRO A 163 2.36 -7.63 16.14
N PHE A 164 2.58 -6.60 16.97
CA PHE A 164 1.53 -5.68 17.43
C PHE A 164 0.86 -4.92 16.29
N LEU A 165 1.48 -4.79 15.11
CA LEU A 165 0.85 -4.18 13.94
C LEU A 165 -0.30 -5.02 13.36
N ARG A 166 -0.44 -6.29 13.78
CA ARG A 166 -1.58 -7.16 13.44
C ARG A 166 -2.70 -7.09 14.47
N GLU A 167 -2.43 -6.56 15.66
CA GLU A 167 -3.41 -6.45 16.74
C GLU A 167 -4.38 -5.30 16.46
N ALA A 168 -5.66 -5.48 16.78
CA ALA A 168 -6.67 -4.43 16.65
C ALA A 168 -6.46 -3.26 17.63
N ASP A 169 -5.73 -3.51 18.72
CA ASP A 169 -5.42 -2.55 19.80
C ASP A 169 -4.17 -1.69 19.49
N CYS A 170 -3.67 -1.72 18.25
CA CYS A 170 -2.53 -0.91 17.86
C CYS A 170 -2.95 0.58 17.71
N PRO A 171 -2.31 1.49 18.47
CA PRO A 171 -2.53 2.93 18.33
C PRO A 171 -2.34 3.40 16.89
N ASP A 172 -3.28 4.23 16.40
CA ASP A 172 -3.20 4.77 15.04
C ASP A 172 -1.92 5.58 14.80
N ALA A 173 -1.38 6.19 15.86
CA ALA A 173 -0.09 6.89 15.84
C ALA A 173 1.07 6.00 15.36
N LEU A 174 1.10 4.73 15.77
CA LEU A 174 2.15 3.78 15.38
C LEU A 174 1.96 3.28 13.95
N LYS A 175 0.71 3.20 13.47
CA LYS A 175 0.43 2.87 12.07
C LYS A 175 0.90 3.98 11.14
N ILE A 176 0.66 5.24 11.52
CA ILE A 176 1.16 6.42 10.80
C ILE A 176 2.70 6.40 10.81
N LEU A 177 3.31 6.17 11.97
CA LEU A 177 4.77 6.12 12.09
C LEU A 177 5.39 5.00 11.23
N VAL A 178 4.75 3.84 11.12
CA VAL A 178 5.22 2.78 10.21
C VAL A 178 5.11 3.20 8.74
N ALA A 179 4.07 3.94 8.36
CA ALA A 179 3.96 4.48 7.02
C ALA A 179 5.10 5.48 6.74
N ASP A 180 5.35 6.40 7.67
CA ASP A 180 6.43 7.39 7.55
C ASP A 180 7.81 6.72 7.55
N LEU A 181 8.00 5.64 8.31
CA LEU A 181 9.24 4.84 8.30
C LEU A 181 9.52 4.25 6.91
N ILE A 182 8.48 3.74 6.24
CA ILE A 182 8.60 3.21 4.87
C ILE A 182 8.93 4.35 3.91
N THR A 183 8.20 5.47 3.97
CA THR A 183 8.44 6.62 3.09
C THR A 183 9.85 7.21 3.27
N SER A 184 10.32 7.39 4.50
CA SER A 184 11.68 7.87 4.76
C SER A 184 12.73 6.89 4.27
N TYR A 185 12.49 5.58 4.35
CA TYR A 185 13.41 4.58 3.82
C TYR A 185 13.48 4.60 2.29
N ASP A 186 12.33 4.64 1.61
CA ASP A 186 12.27 4.67 0.15
C ASP A 186 12.94 5.95 -0.38
N THR A 187 12.64 7.10 0.23
CA THR A 187 13.26 8.38 -0.11
C THR A 187 14.76 8.36 0.15
N TYR A 188 15.20 7.78 1.26
CA TYR A 188 16.61 7.57 1.56
C TYR A 188 17.28 6.69 0.50
N ALA A 189 16.68 5.57 0.11
CA ALA A 189 17.25 4.65 -0.87
C ALA A 189 17.40 5.32 -2.24
N ASP A 190 16.34 5.98 -2.73
CA ASP A 190 16.34 6.70 -4.00
C ASP A 190 17.39 7.81 -4.03
N LYS A 191 17.43 8.64 -2.98
CA LYS A 191 18.39 9.76 -2.88
C LYS A 191 19.81 9.30 -2.63
N HIS A 192 19.99 8.20 -1.91
CA HIS A 192 21.30 7.59 -1.74
C HIS A 192 21.83 7.08 -3.09
N GLU A 193 21.01 6.50 -3.95
CA GLU A 193 21.44 6.14 -5.31
C GLU A 193 21.79 7.37 -6.17
N GLU A 194 21.08 8.48 -5.99
CA GLU A 194 21.39 9.75 -6.64
C GLU A 194 22.77 10.29 -6.21
N LEU A 195 23.18 10.16 -4.94
CA LEU A 195 24.49 10.63 -4.46
C LEU A 195 25.69 10.05 -5.23
N PHE A 196 25.58 8.85 -5.79
CA PHE A 196 26.66 8.19 -6.53
C PHE A 196 26.65 8.51 -8.03
N LYS A 197 25.65 9.26 -8.52
CA LYS A 197 25.62 9.77 -9.90
C LYS A 197 26.51 11.03 -9.98
N GLN A 198 27.02 11.34 -11.19
CA GLN A 198 27.78 12.57 -11.39
C GLN A 198 26.84 13.79 -11.26
N ILE A 199 26.92 14.47 -10.12
CA ILE A 199 26.06 15.60 -9.72
C ILE A 199 26.93 16.83 -9.39
N THR A 200 26.36 18.03 -9.50
CA THR A 200 27.03 19.30 -9.13
C THR A 200 27.14 19.47 -7.61
N GLN A 201 28.09 20.29 -7.14
CA GLN A 201 28.37 20.46 -5.69
C GLN A 201 27.17 20.98 -4.88
N GLU A 202 26.36 21.87 -5.45
CA GLU A 202 25.17 22.43 -4.79
C GLU A 202 24.08 21.37 -4.62
N GLN A 203 23.79 20.62 -5.69
CA GLN A 203 22.83 19.51 -5.66
C GLN A 203 23.30 18.37 -4.74
N LEU A 204 24.62 18.14 -4.66
CA LEU A 204 25.20 17.16 -3.74
C LEU A 204 24.89 17.52 -2.28
N SER A 205 25.01 18.79 -1.90
CA SER A 205 24.73 19.25 -0.55
C SER A 205 23.25 19.09 -0.18
N GLU A 206 22.34 19.43 -1.08
CA GLU A 206 20.89 19.30 -0.86
C GLU A 206 20.47 17.82 -0.75
N ILE A 207 20.97 16.97 -1.64
CA ILE A 207 20.69 15.53 -1.62
C ILE A 207 21.30 14.91 -0.36
N ALA A 208 22.52 15.29 0.03
CA ALA A 208 23.16 14.80 1.24
C ALA A 208 22.38 15.19 2.50
N ALA A 209 21.91 16.44 2.60
CA ALA A 209 21.05 16.88 3.70
C ALA A 209 19.77 16.04 3.76
N THR A 210 19.09 15.87 2.62
CA THR A 210 17.86 15.07 2.51
C THR A 210 18.08 13.61 2.92
N VAL A 211 19.21 13.00 2.52
CA VAL A 211 19.57 11.62 2.89
C VAL A 211 19.80 11.50 4.39
N VAL A 212 20.52 12.45 4.99
CA VAL A 212 20.79 12.47 6.43
C VAL A 212 19.50 12.66 7.23
N GLU A 213 18.65 13.61 6.85
CA GLU A 213 17.37 13.87 7.52
C GLU A 213 16.44 12.66 7.48
N ASN A 214 16.31 12.01 6.31
CA ASN A 214 15.49 10.80 6.17
C ASN A 214 16.07 9.61 6.94
N TYR A 215 17.41 9.49 6.99
CA TYR A 215 18.06 8.46 7.79
C TYR A 215 17.82 8.66 9.29
N ILE A 216 17.96 9.88 9.80
CA ILE A 216 17.69 10.22 11.21
C ILE A 216 16.22 9.94 11.53
N SER A 217 15.30 10.41 10.70
CA SER A 217 13.86 10.20 10.89
C SER A 217 13.50 8.71 10.90
N ASN A 218 14.07 7.93 9.97
CA ASN A 218 13.89 6.47 9.94
C ASN A 218 14.42 5.79 11.21
N LYS A 219 15.58 6.22 11.73
CA LYS A 219 16.16 5.69 12.97
C LYS A 219 15.31 6.02 14.19
N LEU A 220 14.81 7.24 14.31
CA LEU A 220 13.93 7.67 15.39
C LEU A 220 12.60 6.88 15.36
N ALA A 221 11.99 6.76 14.18
CA ALA A 221 10.79 5.95 14.00
C ALA A 221 11.03 4.49 14.40
N PHE A 222 12.15 3.91 13.98
CA PHE A 222 12.48 2.53 14.33
C PHE A 222 12.70 2.33 15.84
N ALA A 223 13.41 3.25 16.49
CA ALA A 223 13.64 3.21 17.95
C ALA A 223 12.32 3.27 18.73
N GLU A 224 11.38 4.10 18.29
CA GLU A 224 10.04 4.17 18.87
C GLU A 224 9.30 2.82 18.77
N LEU A 225 9.34 2.17 17.61
CA LEU A 225 8.69 0.88 17.40
C LEU A 225 9.29 -0.23 18.26
N GLU A 226 10.62 -0.22 18.46
CA GLU A 226 11.30 -1.15 19.36
C GLU A 226 10.94 -0.89 20.83
N TYR A 227 10.88 0.38 21.23
CA TYR A 227 10.45 0.75 22.58
C TYR A 227 9.00 0.33 22.83
N TYR A 228 8.09 0.56 21.89
CA TYR A 228 6.71 0.11 22.00
C TYR A 228 6.59 -1.41 22.03
N LYS A 229 7.43 -2.13 21.28
CA LYS A 229 7.47 -3.60 21.31
C LYS A 229 7.81 -4.13 22.71
N THR A 230 8.71 -3.46 23.43
CA THR A 230 9.22 -3.91 24.74
C THR A 230 8.37 -3.41 25.91
N GLN A 231 8.00 -2.13 25.91
CA GLN A 231 7.31 -1.46 27.02
C GLN A 231 5.80 -1.30 26.80
N LYS A 232 5.32 -1.42 25.55
CA LYS A 232 3.93 -1.09 25.13
C LYS A 232 3.52 0.35 25.47
N ILE A 233 4.50 1.23 25.66
CA ILE A 233 4.35 2.68 25.90
C ILE A 233 5.03 3.41 24.73
N VAL A 234 4.45 4.54 24.33
CA VAL A 234 5.01 5.43 23.32
C VAL A 234 6.05 6.32 24.01
N LEU A 235 7.31 6.24 23.60
CA LEU A 235 8.42 7.09 24.01
C LEU A 235 8.13 8.56 23.63
N GLY A 236 7.65 8.76 22.40
CA GLY A 236 7.16 10.04 21.92
C GLY A 236 8.26 11.04 21.59
N GLU A 237 9.42 10.55 21.14
CA GLU A 237 10.56 11.36 20.67
C GLU A 237 10.40 11.76 19.20
N HIS A 238 9.64 10.99 18.42
CA HIS A 238 9.41 11.33 17.02
C HIS A 238 8.50 12.58 16.89
N PRO A 239 8.78 13.53 15.96
CA PRO A 239 8.01 14.76 15.78
C PRO A 239 6.48 14.56 15.63
N ILE A 240 6.07 13.44 15.03
CA ILE A 240 4.66 13.03 14.89
C ILE A 240 3.95 12.97 16.26
N PHE A 241 4.63 12.51 17.31
CA PHE A 241 4.01 12.41 18.63
C PHE A 241 3.91 13.74 19.33
N GLU A 242 4.81 14.69 19.07
CA GLU A 242 4.59 16.06 19.52
C GLU A 242 3.33 16.62 18.88
N GLU A 243 3.13 16.33 17.60
CA GLU A 243 1.93 16.75 16.87
C GLU A 243 0.65 16.19 17.48
N LEU A 244 0.62 14.87 17.66
CA LEU A 244 -0.51 14.17 18.26
C LEU A 244 -0.74 14.56 19.72
N LYS A 245 0.31 14.85 20.50
CA LYS A 245 0.21 15.33 21.88
C LYS A 245 -0.48 16.69 21.93
N TRP A 246 -0.09 17.65 21.09
CA TRP A 246 -0.76 18.96 21.11
C TRP A 246 -2.17 18.87 20.51
N GLN A 247 -2.41 18.05 19.49
CA GLN A 247 -3.74 17.85 18.92
C GLN A 247 -4.71 17.24 19.95
N SER A 248 -4.31 16.17 20.63
CA SER A 248 -5.10 15.56 21.70
C SER A 248 -5.30 16.50 22.89
N GLY A 249 -4.29 17.31 23.23
CA GLY A 249 -4.41 18.39 24.21
C GLY A 249 -5.48 19.41 23.83
N ILE A 250 -5.47 19.90 22.59
CA ILE A 250 -6.47 20.86 22.09
C ILE A 250 -7.87 20.22 22.01
N GLN A 251 -7.99 18.95 21.62
CA GLN A 251 -9.28 18.24 21.59
C GLN A 251 -9.92 18.13 22.98
N LYS A 252 -9.12 17.91 24.03
CA LYS A 252 -9.57 17.83 25.42
C LYS A 252 -10.06 19.18 25.97
N LEU A 253 -9.69 20.31 25.36
CA LEU A 253 -10.12 21.63 25.82
C LEU A 253 -11.60 21.90 25.55
N ASN A 254 -12.23 22.65 26.47
CA ASN A 254 -13.60 23.11 26.32
C ASN A 254 -13.69 24.29 25.32
N ALA A 255 -14.88 24.61 24.82
CA ALA A 255 -15.11 25.68 23.84
C ALA A 255 -14.58 27.06 24.30
N ALA A 256 -14.70 27.37 25.60
CA ALA A 256 -14.16 28.59 26.19
C ALA A 256 -12.63 28.64 26.14
N ASP A 257 -11.96 27.57 26.57
CA ASP A 257 -10.50 27.47 26.58
C ASP A 257 -9.93 27.41 25.16
N LEU A 258 -10.66 26.81 24.21
CA LEU A 258 -10.34 26.81 22.79
C LEU A 258 -10.31 28.23 22.22
N SER A 259 -11.28 29.07 22.57
CA SER A 259 -11.31 30.47 22.11
C SER A 259 -10.16 31.31 22.67
N VAL A 260 -9.81 31.10 23.96
CA VAL A 260 -8.64 31.74 24.59
C VAL A 260 -7.35 31.27 23.91
N LEU A 261 -7.22 29.98 23.63
CA LEU A 261 -6.06 29.42 22.93
C LEU A 261 -5.95 29.94 21.49
N VAL A 262 -7.05 30.06 20.75
CA VAL A 262 -7.06 30.64 19.39
C VAL A 262 -6.59 32.11 19.43
N THR A 263 -7.10 32.90 20.37
CA THR A 263 -6.68 34.30 20.54
C THR A 263 -5.21 34.41 20.93
N GLY A 264 -4.76 33.58 21.87
CA GLY A 264 -3.36 33.52 22.30
C GLY A 264 -2.40 33.09 21.17
N LEU A 265 -2.77 32.08 20.39
CA LEU A 265 -2.01 31.63 19.22
C LEU A 265 -1.99 32.68 18.12
N THR A 266 -3.10 33.39 17.87
CA THR A 266 -3.15 34.48 16.89
C THR A 266 -2.19 35.60 17.28
N ASN A 267 -2.15 35.96 18.56
CA ASN A 267 -1.23 36.99 19.07
C ASN A 267 0.24 36.55 18.99
N LYS A 268 0.54 35.29 19.33
CA LYS A 268 1.90 34.72 19.19
C LYS A 268 2.34 34.69 17.73
N LEU A 269 1.45 34.26 16.82
CA LEU A 269 1.71 34.20 15.38
C LEU A 269 1.97 35.60 14.81
N ASN A 270 1.19 36.61 15.20
CA ASN A 270 1.42 37.99 14.77
C ASN A 270 2.77 38.53 15.28
N ARG A 271 3.13 38.24 16.53
CA ARG A 271 4.43 38.61 17.10
C ARG A 271 5.59 37.91 16.37
N ASN A 272 5.46 36.62 16.08
CA ASN A 272 6.49 35.85 15.40
C ASN A 272 6.62 36.24 13.92
N LYS A 273 5.52 36.55 13.21
CA LYS A 273 5.58 37.15 11.87
C LYS A 273 6.26 38.51 11.86
N ALA A 274 6.07 39.32 12.90
CA ALA A 274 6.76 40.60 13.02
C ALA A 274 8.27 40.43 13.29
N LYS A 275 8.68 39.38 14.01
CA LYS A 275 10.09 39.02 14.21
C LYS A 275 10.73 38.49 12.92
N LEU A 276 10.02 37.65 12.17
CA LEU A 276 10.46 37.14 10.87
C LEU A 276 10.75 38.27 9.88
N LYS A 277 9.93 39.33 9.86
CA LYS A 277 10.15 40.52 9.02
C LYS A 277 11.37 41.36 9.42
N LYS A 278 11.89 41.19 10.64
CA LYS A 278 13.01 41.95 11.20
C LYS A 278 14.30 41.13 11.28
N ALA A 279 14.23 39.83 11.02
CA ALA A 279 15.39 38.95 11.03
C ALA A 279 16.23 39.18 9.77
N THR A 280 17.54 39.33 9.96
CA THR A 280 18.50 39.63 8.89
C THR A 280 19.47 38.47 8.66
N GLU A 281 19.57 37.52 9.60
CA GLU A 281 20.40 36.31 9.51
C GLU A 281 19.57 35.10 9.07
N ASP A 282 20.13 34.27 8.18
CA ASP A 282 19.42 33.13 7.56
C ASP A 282 18.98 32.06 8.56
N GLU A 283 19.77 31.78 9.60
CA GLU A 283 19.41 30.83 10.66
C GLU A 283 18.21 31.32 11.51
N ASP A 284 18.18 32.61 11.82
CA ASP A 284 17.10 33.22 12.59
C ASP A 284 15.82 33.37 11.78
N ILE A 285 15.95 33.56 10.46
CA ILE A 285 14.84 33.49 9.51
C ILE A 285 14.24 32.08 9.51
N GLN A 286 15.07 31.04 9.44
CA GLN A 286 14.58 29.66 9.42
C GLN A 286 13.88 29.27 10.72
N ARG A 287 14.50 29.53 11.88
CA ARG A 287 13.87 29.29 13.20
C ARG A 287 12.56 30.05 13.36
N SER A 288 12.52 31.29 12.87
CA SER A 288 11.30 32.10 12.93
C SER A 288 10.20 31.59 11.99
N LYS A 289 10.55 31.01 10.84
CA LYS A 289 9.61 30.34 9.93
C LYS A 289 9.03 29.08 10.58
N ASP A 290 9.88 28.21 11.10
CA ASP A 290 9.45 26.96 11.75
C ASP A 290 8.46 27.23 12.89
N LEU A 291 8.76 28.25 13.72
CA LEU A 291 7.87 28.70 14.80
C LEU A 291 6.55 29.30 14.31
N VAL A 292 6.54 29.96 13.15
CA VAL A 292 5.30 30.49 12.54
C VAL A 292 4.45 29.35 12.00
N ASP A 293 5.07 28.36 11.36
CA ASP A 293 4.39 27.21 10.78
C ASP A 293 3.76 26.32 11.85
N GLU A 294 4.48 26.05 12.94
CA GLU A 294 3.95 25.31 14.09
C GLU A 294 2.74 26.03 14.72
N GLN A 295 2.82 27.36 14.90
CA GLN A 295 1.73 28.15 15.45
C GLN A 295 0.52 28.22 14.51
N ASN A 296 0.77 28.27 13.21
CA ASN A 296 -0.29 28.29 12.20
C ASN A 296 -1.01 26.95 12.11
N ALA A 297 -0.28 25.83 12.19
CA ALA A 297 -0.85 24.48 12.26
C ALA A 297 -1.76 24.33 13.49
N LYS A 298 -1.26 24.71 14.68
CA LYS A 298 -2.03 24.71 15.93
C LYS A 298 -3.29 25.58 15.84
N LEU A 299 -3.20 26.77 15.25
CA LEU A 299 -4.32 27.69 15.09
C LEU A 299 -5.37 27.16 14.10
N LYS A 300 -4.94 26.57 12.98
CA LYS A 300 -5.83 25.96 11.98
C LYS A 300 -6.65 24.83 12.61
N PHE A 301 -5.99 23.95 13.35
CA PHE A 301 -6.63 22.83 14.03
C PHE A 301 -7.59 23.29 15.14
N ALA A 302 -7.18 24.24 15.98
CA ALA A 302 -8.05 24.80 17.02
C ALA A 302 -9.31 25.48 16.44
N LYS A 303 -9.18 26.21 15.31
CA LYS A 303 -10.32 26.79 14.60
C LYS A 303 -11.25 25.73 13.99
N GLN A 304 -10.69 24.66 13.42
CA GLN A 304 -11.49 23.55 12.89
C GLN A 304 -12.28 22.82 13.98
N LEU A 305 -11.70 22.66 15.18
CA LEU A 305 -12.39 22.08 16.33
C LEU A 305 -13.48 23.00 16.87
N LEU A 306 -13.21 24.31 16.96
CA LEU A 306 -14.21 25.29 17.38
C LEU A 306 -15.38 25.36 16.40
N ALA A 307 -15.14 25.24 15.09
CA ALA A 307 -16.20 25.20 14.08
C ALA A 307 -17.06 23.92 14.11
N LYS A 308 -16.57 22.84 14.75
CA LYS A 308 -17.27 21.55 14.86
C LYS A 308 -18.01 21.36 16.18
N LYS A 309 -17.69 22.14 17.23
CA LYS A 309 -18.36 22.12 18.54
C LYS A 309 -19.48 23.16 18.57
#